data_AF-A0A5J4PAF2-F1
#
_entry.id   AF-A0A5J4PAF2-F1
#
_cell.length_a   1.000
_cell.length_b   1.000
_cell.length_c   1.000
_cell.angle_alpha   90.00
_cell.angle_beta   90.00
_cell.angle_gamma   90.00
#
_symmetry.space_group_name_H-M   'P 1'
#
loop_
_entity.id
_entity.type
_entity.pdbx_description
1 polymer ?
#
loop_
_entity_poly.entity_id
_entity_poly.type
_entity_poly.pdbx_seq_one_letter_code
_entity_poly.pdbx_strand_id
1 'polypeptide(L)'
;MTLRTDARLSFREMPDGKLSPVIHALHREPELDKYYFGMKFTDQDKENLLKTGNLGRIADVQYKQGETTPVFISIDKLTNEVVSVRAE
;
A
#
# COMPACT_ATOMS: atom_id res chain seq x y z
N MET A 1 -3.37 -18.23 16.99
CA MET A 1 -2.43 -17.09 17.07
C MET A 1 -3.25 -15.81 17.14
N THR A 2 -2.96 -14.90 18.07
CA THR A 2 -3.73 -13.66 18.27
C THR A 2 -2.78 -12.46 18.16
N LEU A 3 -3.10 -11.50 17.29
CA LEU A 3 -2.36 -10.23 17.15
C LEU A 3 -3.00 -9.16 18.05
N ARG A 4 -2.19 -8.40 18.80
CA ARG A 4 -2.62 -7.22 19.58
C ARG A 4 -1.90 -6.00 19.04
N THR A 5 -2.64 -5.05 18.46
CA THR A 5 -2.09 -3.85 17.83
C THR A 5 -3.15 -2.76 17.74
N ASP A 6 -2.70 -1.51 17.61
CA ASP A 6 -3.55 -0.42 17.14
C ASP A 6 -3.77 -0.57 15.63
N ALA A 7 -4.94 -0.16 15.15
CA ALA A 7 -5.31 -0.22 13.75
C ALA A 7 -6.28 0.89 13.37
N ARG A 8 -6.22 1.31 12.10
CA ARG A 8 -7.27 2.13 11.48
C ARG A 8 -8.28 1.20 10.81
N LEU A 9 -9.56 1.50 11.00
CA LEU A 9 -10.65 0.79 10.33
C LEU A 9 -11.19 1.65 9.18
N SER A 10 -11.39 1.01 8.04
CA SER A 10 -12.19 1.57 6.95
C SER A 10 -13.36 0.63 6.64
N PHE A 11 -14.41 1.15 6.02
CA PHE A 11 -15.55 0.35 5.59
C PHE A 11 -15.63 0.39 4.07
N ARG A 12 -15.73 -0.79 3.46
CA ARG A 12 -15.91 -0.94 2.02
C ARG A 12 -17.31 -1.46 1.75
N GLU A 13 -18.00 -0.80 0.82
CA GLU A 13 -19.27 -1.30 0.31
C GLU A 13 -19.04 -2.52 -0.58
N MET A 14 -19.81 -3.58 -0.32
CA MET A 14 -19.79 -4.85 -1.04
C MET A 14 -20.82 -4.82 -2.18
N PRO A 15 -20.72 -5.70 -3.18
CA PRO A 15 -21.69 -5.74 -4.28
C PRO A 15 -23.15 -5.97 -3.85
N ASP A 16 -23.39 -6.52 -2.66
CA ASP A 16 -24.71 -6.73 -2.07
C ASP A 16 -25.21 -5.53 -1.22
N GLY A 17 -24.49 -4.40 -1.24
CA GLY A 17 -24.82 -3.17 -0.51
C GLY A 17 -24.43 -3.19 0.97
N LYS A 18 -23.81 -4.27 1.47
CA LYS A 18 -23.34 -4.34 2.87
C LYS A 18 -21.97 -3.67 3.02
N LEU A 19 -21.69 -3.19 4.23
CA LEU A 19 -20.37 -2.67 4.59
C LEU A 19 -19.50 -3.79 5.18
N SER A 20 -18.31 -3.97 4.62
CA SER A 20 -17.28 -4.87 5.14
C SER A 20 -16.16 -4.05 5.80
N PRO A 21 -15.78 -4.34 7.05
CA PRO A 21 -14.65 -3.67 7.69
C PRO A 21 -13.32 -4.13 7.06
N VAL A 22 -12.43 -3.19 6.83
CA VAL A 22 -11.05 -3.41 6.39
C VAL A 22 -10.12 -2.90 7.50
N ILE A 23 -9.18 -3.75 7.90
CA ILE A 23 -8.26 -3.50 9.01
C ILE A 23 -6.91 -3.06 8.43
N HIS A 24 -6.46 -1.87 8.81
CA HIS A 24 -5.14 -1.34 8.48
C HIS A 24 -4.30 -1.28 9.77
N ALA A 25 -3.39 -2.23 9.95
CA ALA A 25 -2.52 -2.25 11.12
C ALA A 25 -1.58 -1.03 11.14
N LEU A 26 -1.35 -0.44 12.31
CA LEU A 26 -0.36 0.61 12.47
C LEU A 26 1.05 0.00 12.50
N HIS A 27 1.91 0.44 11.58
CA HIS A 27 3.31 0.06 11.54
C HIS A 27 4.18 1.17 12.13
N ARG A 28 5.31 0.80 12.76
CA ARG A 28 6.29 1.78 13.24
C ARG A 28 6.96 2.52 12.09
N GLU A 29 7.21 1.81 10.99
CA GLU A 29 7.86 2.30 9.79
C GLU A 29 7.27 1.61 8.55
N PRO A 30 7.33 2.24 7.37
CA PRO A 30 6.88 1.62 6.14
C PRO A 30 7.76 0.44 5.76
N GLU A 31 7.14 -0.66 5.34
CA GLU A 31 7.87 -1.86 4.92
C GLU A 31 8.31 -1.76 3.46
N LEU A 32 9.55 -1.31 3.23
CA LEU A 32 10.08 -1.03 1.88
C LEU A 32 11.07 -2.09 1.36
N ASP A 33 11.42 -3.09 2.17
CA ASP A 33 12.38 -4.14 1.77
C ASP A 33 11.72 -5.36 1.12
N LYS A 34 10.39 -5.48 1.25
CA LYS A 34 9.62 -6.55 0.61
C LYS A 34 9.20 -6.16 -0.81
N TYR A 35 8.85 -7.19 -1.59
CA TYR A 35 8.20 -7.00 -2.87
C TYR A 35 6.79 -6.40 -2.67
N TYR A 36 6.52 -5.29 -3.35
CA TYR A 36 5.22 -4.69 -3.43
C TYR A 36 4.52 -5.16 -4.70
N PHE A 37 3.63 -6.15 -4.58
CA PHE A 37 2.91 -6.75 -5.73
C PHE A 37 3.85 -7.12 -6.90
N GLY A 38 4.92 -7.87 -6.60
CA GLY A 38 5.90 -8.32 -7.61
C GLY A 38 6.95 -7.27 -8.02
N MET A 39 6.81 -6.02 -7.58
CA MET A 39 7.80 -4.96 -7.75
C MET A 39 8.77 -4.91 -6.57
N LYS A 40 10.06 -4.64 -6.82
CA LYS A 40 11.02 -4.29 -5.76
C LYS A 40 11.32 -2.79 -5.81
N PHE A 41 11.30 -2.12 -4.66
CA PHE A 41 11.69 -0.71 -4.58
C PHE A 41 13.20 -0.55 -4.82
N THR A 42 13.55 0.44 -5.65
CA THR A 42 14.94 0.91 -5.81
C THR A 42 15.35 1.81 -4.65
N ASP A 43 16.65 2.11 -4.53
CA ASP A 43 17.12 3.03 -3.47
C ASP A 43 16.52 4.44 -3.63
N GLN A 44 16.37 4.91 -4.88
CA GLN A 44 15.71 6.20 -5.15
C GLN A 44 14.22 6.18 -4.76
N ASP A 45 13.52 5.08 -5.04
CA ASP A 45 12.12 4.91 -4.64
C ASP A 45 11.97 5.00 -3.11
N LYS A 46 12.85 4.30 -2.38
CA LYS A 46 12.86 4.31 -0.91
C LYS A 46 13.14 5.70 -0.38
N GLU A 47 14.13 6.39 -0.94
CA GLU A 47 14.47 7.76 -0.56
C GLU A 47 13.28 8.71 -0.76
N ASN A 48 12.61 8.63 -1.92
CA ASN A 48 11.45 9.46 -2.23
C ASN A 48 10.28 9.19 -1.28
N LEU A 49 9.97 7.92 -1.03
CA LEU A 49 8.90 7.50 -0.12
C LEU A 49 9.17 8.00 1.30
N LEU A 50 10.40 7.85 1.80
CA LEU A 50 10.76 8.30 3.15
C LEU A 50 10.78 9.82 3.29
N LYS A 51 11.23 10.56 2.26
CA LYS A 51 11.32 12.03 2.31
C LYS A 51 10.00 12.73 2.06
N THR A 52 9.20 12.23 1.11
CA THR A 52 8.01 12.94 0.61
C THR A 52 6.70 12.22 0.89
N GLY A 53 6.76 10.94 1.27
CA GLY A 53 5.60 10.06 1.37
C GLY A 53 5.10 9.51 0.02
N ASN A 54 5.77 9.84 -1.09
CA ASN A 54 5.35 9.44 -2.43
C ASN A 54 6.51 8.83 -3.22
N LEU A 55 6.21 7.89 -4.12
CA LEU A 55 7.23 7.24 -4.94
C LEU A 55 7.91 8.20 -5.93
N GLY A 56 7.17 9.20 -6.41
CA GLY A 56 7.67 10.21 -7.36
C GLY A 56 7.68 9.77 -8.83
N ARG A 57 7.13 8.59 -9.14
CA ARG A 57 6.92 8.08 -10.51
C ARG A 57 5.73 7.13 -10.55
N ILE A 58 5.28 6.82 -11.75
CA ILE A 58 4.35 5.69 -11.97
C ILE A 58 5.17 4.38 -11.86
N ALA A 59 4.58 3.41 -11.19
CA ALA A 59 5.12 2.08 -10.98
C ALA A 59 4.26 1.03 -11.66
N ASP A 60 4.91 0.00 -12.18
CA ASP A 60 4.25 -1.16 -12.76
C ASP A 60 4.25 -2.30 -11.73
N VAL A 61 3.06 -2.72 -11.31
CA VAL A 61 2.87 -3.78 -10.30
C VAL A 61 2.02 -4.92 -10.85
N GLN A 62 2.09 -6.10 -10.24
CA GLN A 62 1.32 -7.28 -10.61
C GLN A 62 0.39 -7.72 -9.46
N TYR A 63 -0.82 -7.17 -9.43
CA TYR A 63 -1.89 -7.66 -8.54
C TYR A 63 -2.32 -9.08 -8.89
N LYS A 64 -2.21 -9.42 -10.18
CA LYS A 64 -2.45 -10.74 -10.74
C LYS A 64 -1.21 -11.12 -11.53
N GLN A 65 -0.73 -12.34 -11.32
CA GLN A 65 0.50 -12.83 -11.93
C GLN A 65 0.42 -12.72 -13.46
N GLY A 66 1.42 -12.08 -14.06
CA GLY A 66 1.51 -11.88 -15.52
C GLY A 66 0.74 -10.68 -16.06
N GLU A 67 0.02 -9.92 -15.22
CA GLU A 67 -0.71 -8.72 -15.62
C GLU A 67 -0.13 -7.48 -14.92
N THR A 68 0.51 -6.61 -15.69
CA THR A 68 1.07 -5.35 -15.20
C THR A 68 -0.02 -4.28 -15.10
N THR A 69 -0.10 -3.62 -13.95
CA THR A 69 -0.98 -2.49 -13.68
C THR A 69 -0.14 -1.25 -13.33
N PRO A 70 -0.27 -0.13 -14.07
CA PRO A 70 0.39 1.13 -13.72
C PRO A 70 -0.30 1.77 -12.51
N VAL A 71 0.48 2.21 -11.53
CA VAL A 71 -0.02 2.77 -10.26
C VAL A 71 0.82 3.95 -9.77
N PHE A 72 0.18 4.86 -9.05
CA PHE A 72 0.86 5.75 -8.11
C PHE A 72 1.00 5.05 -6.75
N ILE A 73 2.15 5.20 -6.08
CA ILE A 73 2.43 4.59 -4.78
C ILE A 73 2.78 5.68 -3.76
N SER A 74 2.19 5.57 -2.57
CA SER A 74 2.40 6.47 -1.44
C SER A 74 2.43 5.72 -0.11
N ILE A 75 2.85 6.40 0.96
CA ILE A 75 2.71 5.91 2.34
C ILE A 75 1.50 6.59 2.99
N ASP A 76 0.59 5.80 3.56
CA ASP A 76 -0.46 6.34 4.44
C ASP A 76 0.21 6.84 5.73
N LYS A 77 0.12 8.16 5.96
CA LYS A 77 0.81 8.85 7.07
C LYS A 77 0.28 8.46 8.46
N LEU A 78 -0.90 7.85 8.55
CA LEU A 78 -1.50 7.44 9.82
C LEU A 78 -1.13 6.00 10.19
N THR A 79 -0.86 5.15 9.20
CA THR A 79 -0.62 3.70 9.42
C THR A 79 0.77 3.24 9.00
N ASN A 80 1.55 4.08 8.31
CA ASN A 80 2.78 3.73 7.61
C ASN A 80 2.62 2.61 6.57
N GLU A 81 1.39 2.33 6.13
CA GLU A 81 1.13 1.32 5.10
C GLU A 81 1.51 1.85 3.72
N VAL A 82 2.15 1.01 2.90
CA VAL A 82 2.40 1.32 1.49
C VAL A 82 1.12 1.07 0.71
N VAL A 83 0.54 2.15 0.18
CA VAL A 83 -0.73 2.12 -0.55
C VAL A 83 -0.52 2.53 -2.01
N SER A 84 -1.42 2.11 -2.87
CA SER A 84 -1.37 2.45 -4.28
C SER A 84 -2.76 2.62 -4.90
N VAL A 85 -2.80 3.41 -5.95
CA VAL A 85 -3.98 3.75 -6.74
C VAL A 85 -3.60 3.62 -8.21
N ARG A 86 -4.50 3.08 -9.03
CA ARG A 86 -4.28 2.96 -10.48
C ARG A 86 -3.99 4.33 -11.09
N ALA A 87 -2.98 4.37 -11.95
CA ALA A 87 -2.71 5.51 -12.78
C ALA A 87 -3.61 5.38 -14.03
N GLU A 88 -4.78 6.01 -13.97
CA GLU A 88 -5.71 6.18 -15.10
C GLU A 88 -5.40 7.45 -15.88
#